data_AF-A0A0B4N163-F1
#
_entry.id   AF-A0A0B4N163-F1
#
_cell.length_a   1.000
_cell.length_b   1.000
_cell.length_c   1.000
_cell.angle_alpha   90.00
_cell.angle_beta   90.00
_cell.angle_gamma   90.00
#
_symmetry.space_group_name_H-M   'P 1'
#
loop_
_entity.id
_entity.type
_entity.pdbx_description
1 polymer ?
#
loop_
_entity_poly.entity_id
_entity_poly.type
_entity_poly.pdbx_seq_one_letter_code
_entity_poly.pdbx_strand_id
1 'polypeptide(L)'
;MLIRIHAVFLIIIFTLTLFGLPAARPLCATARAEEAPSDAGTPEYLDGQRDVLRRAQRRLIDMGYLKGGADGLYGPKTKAALRAFQTDNGLEVTGHLDQATYDALTSVSPDNATAKDIQQALIDLGYLEGRADGIIGPRSTAALRLFQRANGLSPTGRADDYTLTLLFSGSAVAMPAPLASGDSGDAVTALQQRLIQFGFLSGEADGSYGKSTSDAVRSFQKHLIAQGYSDGIEANGVASPLTQFCLYSDEYSTYLRDVAPGEADSEARRVENRLAQLGYMDMPADDVLDDYAVASLKLFQQQSGAQPDGLADRESIDALFAANAPAAAHCAPHDIASGDSGLAVGEVERALIFGGITTRRPTGKYDASLARAVENLGKYLRSVGSADAELFGDAKALSAEAQYALRNGLLAFRSDDTADADEVRRIQRRLHTLYYLPENGIDGKFGRSSRSAVSRFQTQNGLLATGEIDEATQNRLFSERAVASPYAYRIEVSIDRQKVDVYERNMWGEYLLVQTFSCSTGLHDTTPRGIFLDGQPLNRWHYFKKFDCWAQYSYEIDGDILFHSVLYSRDDEKSLRSGSLYALGNPASHGCVRLKVEDSKWLFENCKRGTAVIEIY
;
A
#
# COMPACT_ATOMS: atom_id res chain seq x y z
N MET A 1 -6.29 -33.67 -34.70
CA MET A 1 -5.69 -32.43 -35.22
C MET A 1 -4.34 -32.26 -34.53
N LEU A 2 -3.23 -32.19 -35.28
CA LEU A 2 -1.87 -32.12 -34.73
C LEU A 2 -1.54 -30.71 -34.19
N ILE A 3 -0.48 -30.64 -33.36
CA ILE A 3 0.53 -29.56 -33.16
C ILE A 3 0.85 -29.47 -31.66
N ARG A 4 2.09 -29.39 -31.18
CA ARG A 4 3.45 -29.81 -31.61
C ARG A 4 4.33 -29.45 -30.40
N ILE A 5 5.06 -30.39 -29.80
CA ILE A 5 6.11 -30.06 -28.83
C ILE A 5 7.30 -29.48 -29.59
N HIS A 6 7.95 -28.44 -29.08
CA HIS A 6 9.24 -27.95 -29.58
C HIS A 6 10.26 -27.92 -28.45
N ALA A 7 11.24 -28.81 -28.54
CA ALA A 7 12.51 -28.68 -27.85
C ALA A 7 13.51 -28.04 -28.82
N VAL A 8 14.31 -27.08 -28.35
CA VAL A 8 15.41 -26.50 -29.13
C VAL A 8 16.69 -26.59 -28.30
N PHE A 9 17.54 -27.54 -28.69
CA PHE A 9 18.96 -27.54 -28.37
C PHE A 9 19.64 -26.53 -29.31
N LEU A 10 20.55 -25.69 -28.82
CA LEU A 10 21.48 -24.97 -29.69
C LEU A 10 22.90 -25.05 -29.14
N ILE A 11 23.76 -25.74 -29.88
CA ILE A 11 25.20 -25.82 -29.68
C ILE A 11 25.83 -24.65 -30.44
N ILE A 12 26.71 -23.89 -29.80
CA ILE A 12 27.67 -23.02 -30.50
C ILE A 12 29.06 -23.28 -29.94
N ILE A 13 29.92 -23.84 -30.79
CA ILE A 13 31.37 -23.90 -30.61
C ILE A 13 31.96 -23.10 -31.77
N PHE A 14 32.81 -22.11 -31.48
CA PHE A 14 33.78 -21.63 -32.47
C PHE A 14 35.08 -21.24 -31.79
N THR A 15 36.17 -21.87 -32.23
CA THR A 15 37.57 -21.60 -31.88
C THR A 15 38.11 -20.45 -32.78
N LEU A 16 39.28 -19.83 -32.61
CA LEU A 16 40.63 -20.39 -32.41
C LEU A 16 41.68 -19.26 -32.22
N THR A 17 42.89 -19.59 -31.74
CA THR A 17 44.18 -18.86 -31.87
C THR A 17 44.49 -17.63 -30.99
N LEU A 18 45.73 -17.41 -30.49
CA LEU A 18 46.88 -18.29 -30.17
C LEU A 18 47.86 -17.51 -29.23
N PHE A 19 49.00 -18.14 -28.88
CA PHE A 19 50.12 -17.74 -28.00
C PHE A 19 50.01 -18.31 -26.56
N GLY A 20 50.98 -19.07 -26.01
CA GLY A 20 52.24 -19.59 -26.58
C GLY A 20 53.40 -19.43 -25.61
N LEU A 21 53.61 -20.40 -24.70
CA LEU A 21 54.75 -20.44 -23.78
C LEU A 21 55.31 -21.87 -23.65
N PRO A 22 56.62 -22.08 -23.84
CA PRO A 22 57.30 -23.36 -23.57
C PRO A 22 57.89 -23.42 -22.15
N ALA A 23 58.23 -24.64 -21.71
CA ALA A 23 58.77 -24.92 -20.38
C ALA A 23 60.28 -24.70 -20.26
N ALA A 24 60.77 -24.46 -19.02
CA ALA A 24 62.13 -24.78 -18.62
C ALA A 24 62.29 -24.99 -17.09
N ARG A 25 62.97 -26.07 -16.72
CA ARG A 25 63.77 -26.28 -15.50
C ARG A 25 65.15 -26.75 -15.99
N PRO A 26 66.20 -26.78 -15.15
CA PRO A 26 66.75 -25.69 -14.33
C PRO A 26 68.25 -25.50 -14.65
N LEU A 27 68.93 -24.49 -14.09
CA LEU A 27 70.39 -24.52 -13.92
C LEU A 27 70.84 -23.57 -12.79
N CYS A 28 72.07 -23.77 -12.31
CA CYS A 28 72.46 -23.50 -10.93
C CYS A 28 73.55 -22.42 -10.78
N ALA A 29 73.50 -21.68 -9.66
CA ALA A 29 74.55 -20.83 -9.08
C ALA A 29 74.93 -19.55 -9.88
N THR A 30 75.40 -18.44 -9.29
CA THR A 30 76.05 -18.18 -7.98
C THR A 30 75.78 -16.73 -7.48
N ALA A 31 75.71 -16.51 -6.15
CA ALA A 31 76.10 -15.29 -5.37
C ALA A 31 75.59 -13.88 -5.84
N ARG A 32 75.32 -12.85 -5.02
CA ARG A 32 75.57 -12.50 -3.60
C ARG A 32 74.63 -11.29 -3.32
N ALA A 33 74.10 -10.99 -2.13
CA ALA A 33 74.20 -11.58 -0.79
C ALA A 33 72.79 -11.57 -0.13
N GLU A 34 72.69 -12.06 1.11
CA GLU A 34 71.45 -12.06 1.91
C GLU A 34 71.84 -11.84 3.39
N GLU A 35 71.14 -10.94 4.09
CA GLU A 35 71.27 -10.79 5.54
C GLU A 35 70.42 -11.86 6.26
N ALA A 36 70.96 -12.45 7.31
CA ALA A 36 70.44 -13.71 7.86
C ALA A 36 69.09 -13.55 8.61
N PRO A 37 68.11 -14.45 8.39
CA PRO A 37 66.98 -14.60 9.30
C PRO A 37 67.44 -15.36 10.57
N SER A 38 67.10 -14.82 11.73
CA SER A 38 67.41 -15.42 13.02
C SER A 38 66.33 -16.41 13.48
N ASP A 39 66.81 -17.57 13.93
CA ASP A 39 66.19 -18.51 14.86
C ASP A 39 65.00 -19.37 14.37
N ALA A 40 65.19 -20.68 14.43
CA ALA A 40 64.15 -21.68 14.24
C ALA A 40 63.57 -22.01 15.62
N GLY A 41 62.45 -21.35 15.96
CA GLY A 41 61.87 -21.39 17.31
C GLY A 41 61.62 -22.80 17.83
N THR A 42 62.04 -23.04 19.08
CA THR A 42 61.65 -24.21 19.87
C THR A 42 60.13 -24.27 20.05
N PRO A 43 59.49 -25.46 20.06
CA PRO A 43 58.06 -25.58 20.33
C PRO A 43 57.67 -24.95 21.68
N GLU A 44 56.69 -24.06 21.69
CA GLU A 44 56.17 -23.48 22.92
C GLU A 44 55.20 -24.46 23.61
N TYR A 45 55.64 -25.04 24.73
CA TYR A 45 54.84 -25.97 25.52
C TYR A 45 54.07 -25.25 26.63
N LEU A 46 52.74 -25.41 26.63
CA LEU A 46 51.80 -24.82 27.58
C LEU A 46 51.80 -25.53 28.95
N ASP A 47 52.64 -26.55 29.16
CA ASP A 47 52.77 -27.31 30.41
C ASP A 47 53.10 -26.43 31.63
N GLY A 48 53.76 -25.29 31.42
CA GLY A 48 54.03 -24.31 32.48
C GLY A 48 52.82 -23.46 32.89
N GLN A 49 51.77 -23.41 32.06
CA GLN A 49 50.60 -22.56 32.27
C GLN A 49 49.55 -23.29 33.12
N ARG A 50 49.68 -23.17 34.46
CA ARG A 50 48.93 -23.94 35.46
C ARG A 50 47.40 -24.03 35.21
N ASP A 51 46.76 -22.96 34.77
CA ASP A 51 45.31 -22.95 34.54
C ASP A 51 44.91 -23.56 33.19
N VAL A 52 45.73 -23.39 32.16
CA VAL A 52 45.60 -24.05 30.85
C VAL A 52 45.76 -25.56 31.01
N LEU A 53 46.81 -25.99 31.72
CA LEU A 53 47.05 -27.38 32.03
C LEU A 53 45.95 -27.98 32.93
N ARG A 54 45.36 -27.21 33.86
CA ARG A 54 44.20 -27.69 34.64
C ARG A 54 42.97 -27.93 33.77
N ARG A 55 42.74 -27.12 32.73
CA ARG A 55 41.66 -27.36 31.75
C ARG A 55 41.94 -28.63 30.93
N ALA A 56 43.15 -28.76 30.39
CA ALA A 56 43.59 -29.96 29.66
C ALA A 56 43.48 -31.24 30.52
N GLN A 57 43.92 -31.20 31.78
CA GLN A 57 43.78 -32.32 32.72
C GLN A 57 42.33 -32.71 32.98
N ARG A 58 41.39 -31.75 33.12
CA ARG A 58 39.95 -32.08 33.28
C ARG A 58 39.45 -32.84 32.06
N ARG A 59 39.72 -32.32 30.86
CA ARG A 59 39.30 -32.95 29.62
C ARG A 59 39.91 -34.35 29.42
N LEU A 60 41.18 -34.54 29.79
CA LEU A 60 41.83 -35.85 29.83
C LEU A 60 41.20 -36.80 30.87
N ILE A 61 40.66 -36.30 31.98
CA ILE A 61 39.91 -37.12 32.96
C ILE A 61 38.53 -37.50 32.39
N ASP A 62 37.81 -36.53 31.84
CA ASP A 62 36.47 -36.72 31.26
C ASP A 62 36.51 -37.72 30.09
N MET A 63 37.56 -37.67 29.27
CA MET A 63 37.83 -38.60 28.16
C MET A 63 38.54 -39.90 28.60
N GLY A 64 38.73 -40.14 29.91
CA GLY A 64 39.26 -41.39 30.46
C GLY A 64 40.78 -41.61 30.39
N TYR A 65 41.53 -40.75 29.69
CA TYR A 65 43.00 -40.81 29.57
C TYR A 65 43.74 -40.56 30.89
N LEU A 66 43.17 -39.79 31.82
CA LEU A 66 43.78 -39.42 33.09
C LEU A 66 42.92 -39.85 34.29
N LYS A 67 43.53 -40.49 35.29
CA LYS A 67 42.85 -40.89 36.54
C LYS A 67 43.38 -40.09 37.74
N GLY A 68 42.50 -39.30 38.35
CA GLY A 68 42.81 -38.44 39.49
C GLY A 68 42.00 -37.15 39.45
N GLY A 69 42.50 -36.11 40.14
CA GLY A 69 41.98 -34.74 40.01
C GLY A 69 42.85 -33.88 39.11
N ALA A 70 42.27 -32.81 38.57
CA ALA A 70 43.00 -31.79 37.81
C ALA A 70 43.58 -30.73 38.76
N ASP A 71 44.85 -30.89 39.14
CA ASP A 71 45.59 -30.00 40.04
C ASP A 71 46.28 -28.81 39.32
N GLY A 72 46.41 -28.91 38.00
CA GLY A 72 47.14 -28.00 37.12
C GLY A 72 48.66 -28.22 37.12
N LEU A 73 49.15 -29.39 37.56
CA LEU A 73 50.58 -29.70 37.65
C LEU A 73 51.00 -30.71 36.57
N TYR A 74 52.08 -30.41 35.84
CA TYR A 74 52.63 -31.33 34.85
C TYR A 74 53.39 -32.47 35.52
N GLY A 75 52.71 -33.59 35.74
CA GLY A 75 53.27 -34.79 36.36
C GLY A 75 53.34 -35.99 35.41
N PRO A 76 54.00 -37.11 35.81
CA PRO A 76 54.13 -38.31 34.98
C PRO A 76 52.80 -38.88 34.49
N LYS A 77 51.73 -38.77 35.29
CA LYS A 77 50.37 -39.17 34.89
C LYS A 77 49.80 -38.28 33.78
N THR A 78 49.96 -36.97 33.88
CA THR A 78 49.53 -36.01 32.85
C THR A 78 50.32 -36.22 31.56
N LYS A 79 51.65 -36.41 31.65
CA LYS A 79 52.47 -36.78 30.49
C LYS A 79 52.00 -38.07 29.82
N ALA A 80 51.71 -39.13 30.59
CA ALA A 80 51.20 -40.38 30.05
C ALA A 80 49.83 -40.22 29.37
N ALA A 81 48.91 -39.47 30.00
CA ALA A 81 47.60 -39.17 29.44
C ALA A 81 47.68 -38.35 28.14
N LEU A 82 48.55 -37.34 28.09
CA LEU A 82 48.81 -36.55 26.88
C LEU A 82 49.36 -37.41 25.75
N ARG A 83 50.29 -38.33 26.02
CA ARG A 83 50.80 -39.26 25.00
C ARG A 83 49.72 -40.19 24.45
N ALA A 84 48.88 -40.73 25.32
CA ALA A 84 47.77 -41.59 24.90
C ALA A 84 46.78 -40.80 24.03
N PHE A 85 46.36 -39.61 24.48
CA PHE A 85 45.50 -38.71 23.71
C PHE A 85 46.11 -38.34 22.35
N GLN A 86 47.38 -37.92 22.30
CA GLN A 86 48.08 -37.57 21.06
C GLN A 86 48.16 -38.77 20.10
N THR A 87 48.43 -39.96 20.62
CA THR A 87 48.47 -41.20 19.82
C THR A 87 47.10 -41.48 19.18
N ASP A 88 46.04 -41.43 19.99
CA ASP A 88 44.69 -41.78 19.56
C ASP A 88 44.05 -40.71 18.64
N ASN A 89 44.57 -39.47 18.66
CA ASN A 89 44.13 -38.36 17.80
C ASN A 89 45.10 -38.05 16.64
N GLY A 90 46.12 -38.89 16.42
CA GLY A 90 47.05 -38.74 15.28
C GLY A 90 47.98 -37.52 15.35
N LEU A 91 48.20 -36.96 16.55
CA LEU A 91 49.10 -35.84 16.81
C LEU A 91 50.55 -36.30 17.04
N GLU A 92 51.50 -35.36 17.05
CA GLU A 92 52.87 -35.68 17.44
C GLU A 92 52.94 -36.10 18.92
N VAL A 93 53.46 -37.30 19.21
CA VAL A 93 53.38 -37.94 20.54
C VAL A 93 54.51 -37.45 21.48
N THR A 94 54.54 -36.13 21.69
CA THR A 94 55.50 -35.40 22.55
C THR A 94 55.28 -35.72 24.03
N GLY A 95 54.03 -35.97 24.43
CA GLY A 95 53.57 -36.02 25.82
C GLY A 95 53.53 -34.66 26.52
N HIS A 96 53.73 -33.58 25.76
CA HIS A 96 53.70 -32.21 26.23
C HIS A 96 52.42 -31.53 25.70
N LEU A 97 51.86 -30.59 26.45
CA LEU A 97 50.72 -29.81 26.01
C LEU A 97 51.22 -28.67 25.10
N ASP A 98 51.49 -28.98 23.83
CA ASP A 98 51.63 -27.96 22.79
C ASP A 98 50.26 -27.38 22.38
N GLN A 99 50.26 -26.30 21.60
CA GLN A 99 49.05 -25.62 21.15
C GLN A 99 48.12 -26.56 20.37
N ALA A 100 48.65 -27.37 19.45
CA ALA A 100 47.86 -28.31 18.66
C ALA A 100 47.18 -29.38 19.53
N THR A 101 47.88 -29.88 20.56
CA THR A 101 47.32 -30.82 21.54
C THR A 101 46.28 -30.15 22.44
N TYR A 102 46.47 -28.88 22.79
CA TYR A 102 45.48 -28.12 23.57
C TYR A 102 44.22 -27.82 22.76
N ASP A 103 44.36 -27.44 21.48
CA ASP A 103 43.25 -27.17 20.57
C ASP A 103 42.46 -28.46 20.30
N ALA A 104 43.15 -29.57 20.04
CA ALA A 104 42.50 -30.88 19.88
C ALA A 104 41.77 -31.34 21.15
N LEU A 105 42.37 -31.16 22.34
CA LEU A 105 41.69 -31.46 23.61
C LEU A 105 40.45 -30.58 23.82
N THR A 106 40.59 -29.28 23.59
CA THR A 106 39.52 -28.30 23.87
C THR A 106 38.45 -28.22 22.79
N SER A 107 38.69 -28.80 21.60
CA SER A 107 37.65 -29.04 20.61
C SER A 107 36.56 -29.99 21.13
N VAL A 108 35.31 -29.56 21.06
CA VAL A 108 34.16 -30.37 21.48
C VAL A 108 33.61 -31.10 20.25
N SER A 109 34.03 -32.35 20.06
CA SER A 109 33.39 -33.27 19.12
C SER A 109 32.02 -33.74 19.65
N PRO A 110 30.99 -33.92 18.80
CA PRO A 110 29.69 -34.48 19.18
C PRO A 110 29.77 -35.74 20.05
N ASP A 111 30.67 -36.67 19.71
CA ASP A 111 30.86 -37.95 20.41
C ASP A 111 31.27 -37.81 21.89
N ASN A 112 31.83 -36.66 22.27
CA ASN A 112 32.43 -36.40 23.58
C ASN A 112 31.93 -35.09 24.23
N ALA A 113 30.75 -34.60 23.82
CA ALA A 113 30.13 -33.41 24.39
C ALA A 113 29.47 -33.74 25.75
N THR A 114 29.92 -33.08 26.83
CA THR A 114 29.25 -33.23 28.13
C THR A 114 27.96 -32.40 28.16
N ALA A 115 27.05 -32.72 29.09
CA ALA A 115 25.87 -31.89 29.36
C ALA A 115 26.21 -30.42 29.62
N LYS A 116 27.39 -30.16 30.21
CA LYS A 116 27.88 -28.81 30.48
C LYS A 116 28.37 -28.10 29.21
N ASP A 117 29.03 -28.83 28.29
CA ASP A 117 29.47 -28.27 27.02
C ASP A 117 28.27 -27.93 26.12
N ILE A 118 27.25 -28.79 26.10
CA ILE A 118 25.98 -28.57 25.40
C ILE A 118 25.29 -27.31 25.94
N GLN A 119 25.16 -27.19 27.26
CA GLN A 119 24.61 -25.99 27.88
C GLN A 119 25.44 -24.74 27.57
N GLN A 120 26.78 -24.84 27.58
CA GLN A 120 27.64 -23.70 27.30
C GLN A 120 27.50 -23.24 25.85
N ALA A 121 27.49 -24.15 24.87
CA ALA A 121 27.24 -23.80 23.48
C ALA A 121 25.85 -23.17 23.26
N LEU A 122 24.82 -23.67 23.94
CA LEU A 122 23.49 -23.05 23.92
C LEU A 122 23.47 -21.66 24.59
N ILE A 123 24.30 -21.42 25.61
CA ILE A 123 24.48 -20.09 26.22
C ILE A 123 25.20 -19.15 25.26
N ASP A 124 26.30 -19.60 24.67
CA ASP A 124 27.14 -18.82 23.76
C ASP A 124 26.39 -18.43 22.47
N LEU A 125 25.45 -19.27 22.02
CA LEU A 125 24.54 -19.03 20.91
C LEU A 125 23.21 -18.33 21.31
N GLY A 126 23.01 -17.99 22.59
CA GLY A 126 21.83 -17.26 23.07
C GLY A 126 20.53 -18.06 23.19
N TYR A 127 20.56 -19.39 23.10
CA TYR A 127 19.39 -20.27 23.30
C TYR A 127 19.10 -20.59 24.77
N LEU A 128 20.09 -20.45 25.66
CA LEU A 128 19.98 -20.73 27.09
C LEU A 128 20.58 -19.58 27.92
N GLU A 129 19.96 -19.25 29.04
CA GLU A 129 20.44 -18.20 29.94
C GLU A 129 20.99 -18.78 31.25
N GLY A 130 22.02 -18.12 31.79
CA GLY A 130 22.59 -18.43 33.11
C GLY A 130 23.98 -19.05 33.03
N ARG A 131 24.22 -20.11 33.82
CA ARG A 131 25.50 -20.83 33.88
C ARG A 131 25.26 -22.31 33.61
N ALA A 132 26.14 -22.94 32.83
CA ALA A 132 26.12 -24.37 32.63
C ALA A 132 26.43 -25.13 33.94
N ASP A 133 25.42 -25.81 34.48
CA ASP A 133 25.46 -26.59 35.71
C ASP A 133 25.79 -28.08 35.46
N GLY A 134 25.68 -28.54 34.22
CA GLY A 134 25.89 -29.92 33.80
C GLY A 134 24.64 -30.80 33.85
N ILE A 135 23.45 -30.23 34.05
CA ILE A 135 22.18 -30.97 34.16
C ILE A 135 21.23 -30.55 33.03
N ILE A 136 20.98 -31.45 32.07
CA ILE A 136 19.96 -31.25 31.03
C ILE A 136 18.55 -31.38 31.65
N GLY A 137 18.10 -30.31 32.29
CA GLY A 137 16.75 -30.15 32.83
C GLY A 137 15.79 -29.46 31.86
N PRO A 138 14.55 -29.13 32.29
CA PRO A 138 13.52 -28.55 31.43
C PRO A 138 13.97 -27.33 30.61
N ARG A 139 14.73 -26.40 31.23
CA ARG A 139 15.28 -25.21 30.54
C ARG A 139 16.24 -25.58 29.42
N SER A 140 17.13 -26.56 29.62
CA SER A 140 18.05 -27.03 28.58
C SER A 140 17.33 -27.82 27.48
N THR A 141 16.31 -28.60 27.83
CA THR A 141 15.43 -29.29 26.86
C THR A 141 14.67 -28.28 25.99
N ALA A 142 14.14 -27.20 26.57
CA ALA A 142 13.48 -26.12 25.84
C ALA A 142 14.46 -25.38 24.92
N ALA A 143 15.65 -25.02 25.41
CA ALA A 143 16.73 -24.43 24.62
C ALA A 143 17.15 -25.33 23.43
N LEU A 144 17.22 -26.66 23.63
CA LEU A 144 17.50 -27.61 22.56
C LEU A 144 16.40 -27.63 21.48
N ARG A 145 15.11 -27.58 21.87
CA ARG A 145 14.00 -27.47 20.90
C ARG A 145 14.07 -26.19 20.09
N LEU A 146 14.40 -25.09 20.75
CA LEU A 146 14.54 -23.76 20.14
C LEU A 146 15.70 -23.75 19.14
N PHE A 147 16.87 -24.25 19.55
CA PHE A 147 18.04 -24.44 18.70
C PHE A 147 17.71 -25.29 17.48
N GLN A 148 17.10 -26.46 17.69
CA GLN A 148 16.69 -27.36 16.62
C GLN A 148 15.78 -26.65 15.61
N ARG A 149 14.71 -26.00 16.09
CA ARG A 149 13.75 -25.29 15.21
C ARG A 149 14.41 -24.15 14.43
N ALA A 150 15.21 -23.31 15.09
CA ALA A 150 15.93 -22.19 14.46
C ALA A 150 16.94 -22.64 13.39
N ASN A 151 17.45 -23.88 13.51
CA ASN A 151 18.39 -24.48 12.58
C ASN A 151 17.74 -25.52 11.64
N GLY A 152 16.40 -25.57 11.54
CA GLY A 152 15.68 -26.45 10.61
C GLY A 152 15.65 -27.94 10.97
N LEU A 153 16.01 -28.29 12.20
CA LEU A 153 15.95 -29.65 12.75
C LEU A 153 14.60 -29.93 13.43
N SER A 154 14.25 -31.21 13.60
CA SER A 154 13.08 -31.61 14.38
C SER A 154 13.24 -31.20 15.85
N PRO A 155 12.28 -30.47 16.47
CA PRO A 155 12.40 -29.94 17.83
C PRO A 155 12.11 -31.01 18.90
N THR A 156 12.94 -32.05 18.96
CA THR A 156 12.81 -33.16 19.92
C THR A 156 13.14 -32.73 21.36
N GLY A 157 14.03 -31.74 21.52
CA GLY A 157 14.61 -31.33 22.80
C GLY A 157 15.70 -32.28 23.30
N ARG A 158 16.13 -33.23 22.46
CA ARG A 158 17.24 -34.15 22.75
C ARG A 158 18.48 -33.68 22.02
N ALA A 159 19.62 -33.69 22.70
CA ALA A 159 20.92 -33.49 22.06
C ALA A 159 21.35 -34.78 21.34
N ASP A 160 20.69 -35.07 20.22
CA ASP A 160 21.06 -36.18 19.32
C ASP A 160 22.23 -35.80 18.40
N ASP A 161 22.74 -36.77 17.65
CA ASP A 161 23.95 -36.63 16.83
C ASP A 161 23.87 -35.48 15.80
N TYR A 162 22.72 -35.32 15.13
CA TYR A 162 22.47 -34.20 14.22
C TYR A 162 22.49 -32.85 14.96
N THR A 163 21.87 -32.80 16.15
CA THR A 163 21.81 -31.61 16.98
C THR A 163 23.20 -31.21 17.48
N LEU A 164 23.97 -32.18 18.00
CA LEU A 164 25.33 -31.97 18.51
C LEU A 164 26.30 -31.58 17.39
N THR A 165 26.25 -32.27 16.25
CA THR A 165 27.06 -31.95 15.06
C THR A 165 26.86 -30.50 14.66
N LEU A 166 25.62 -30.04 14.55
CA LEU A 166 25.34 -28.66 14.15
C LEU A 166 25.72 -27.66 15.25
N LEU A 167 25.42 -27.95 16.52
CA LEU A 167 25.71 -27.11 17.69
C LEU A 167 27.20 -26.78 17.82
N PHE A 168 28.09 -27.73 17.50
CA PHE A 168 29.54 -27.56 17.58
C PHE A 168 30.22 -27.29 16.22
N SER A 169 29.48 -27.26 15.10
CA SER A 169 30.03 -27.03 13.75
C SER A 169 30.55 -25.61 13.47
N GLY A 170 30.27 -24.64 14.36
CA GLY A 170 30.48 -23.21 14.10
C GLY A 170 29.56 -22.61 13.02
N SER A 171 28.72 -23.43 12.37
CA SER A 171 27.72 -23.00 11.37
C SER A 171 26.31 -22.87 11.94
N ALA A 172 26.17 -23.05 13.26
CA ALA A 172 24.93 -22.86 14.00
C ALA A 172 24.42 -21.41 13.88
N VAL A 173 23.12 -21.25 13.62
CA VAL A 173 22.44 -19.96 13.74
C VAL A 173 22.46 -19.54 15.21
N ALA A 174 23.10 -18.43 15.53
CA ALA A 174 23.01 -17.78 16.84
C ALA A 174 21.72 -16.96 16.95
N MET A 175 21.17 -16.86 18.15
CA MET A 175 20.01 -16.02 18.42
C MET A 175 20.37 -14.52 18.44
N PRO A 176 19.43 -13.61 18.12
CA PRO A 176 19.64 -12.19 18.29
C PRO A 176 19.88 -11.84 19.77
N ALA A 177 20.67 -10.81 20.03
CA ALA A 177 20.86 -10.27 21.38
C ALA A 177 19.51 -9.81 21.98
N PRO A 178 19.30 -9.94 23.31
CA PRO A 178 18.11 -9.43 23.96
C PRO A 178 17.95 -7.92 23.72
N LEU A 179 16.71 -7.46 23.55
CA LEU A 179 16.37 -6.04 23.49
C LEU A 179 15.58 -5.63 24.74
N ALA A 180 15.94 -4.52 25.36
CA ALA A 180 15.42 -4.04 26.64
C ALA A 180 15.30 -2.51 26.69
N SER A 181 14.64 -2.01 27.75
CA SER A 181 14.44 -0.57 27.96
C SER A 181 15.75 0.23 27.94
N GLY A 182 15.86 1.15 26.99
CA GLY A 182 17.06 1.97 26.76
C GLY A 182 17.84 1.63 25.48
N ASP A 183 17.58 0.47 24.86
CA ASP A 183 18.16 0.13 23.56
C ASP A 183 17.53 0.97 22.42
N SER A 184 18.26 1.13 21.32
CA SER A 184 17.77 1.82 20.11
C SER A 184 18.44 1.34 18.82
N GLY A 185 17.82 1.66 17.69
CA GLY A 185 18.29 1.32 16.33
C GLY A 185 17.45 0.27 15.61
N ASP A 186 17.91 -0.15 14.43
CA ASP A 186 17.13 -0.95 13.46
C ASP A 186 16.51 -2.23 14.05
N ALA A 187 17.18 -2.91 14.97
CA ALA A 187 16.66 -4.09 15.65
C ALA A 187 15.42 -3.78 16.52
N VAL A 188 15.41 -2.62 17.18
CA VAL A 188 14.25 -2.13 17.94
C VAL A 188 13.14 -1.69 16.98
N THR A 189 13.48 -1.02 15.87
CA THR A 189 12.51 -0.66 14.83
C THR A 189 11.81 -1.90 14.26
N ALA A 190 12.56 -2.96 13.94
CA ALA A 190 12.02 -4.23 13.44
C ALA A 190 11.14 -4.94 14.49
N LEU A 191 11.55 -4.92 15.77
CA LEU A 191 10.77 -5.46 16.88
C LEU A 191 9.43 -4.72 17.02
N GLN A 192 9.48 -3.38 17.03
CA GLN A 192 8.30 -2.53 17.09
C GLN A 192 7.38 -2.76 15.89
N GLN A 193 7.91 -2.81 14.66
CA GLN A 193 7.13 -3.10 13.46
C GLN A 193 6.38 -4.44 13.56
N ARG A 194 7.03 -5.50 14.09
CA ARG A 194 6.40 -6.81 14.27
C ARG A 194 5.37 -6.80 15.41
N LEU A 195 5.61 -6.06 16.50
CA LEU A 195 4.61 -5.84 17.56
C LEU A 195 3.40 -5.02 17.07
N ILE A 196 3.61 -4.04 16.18
CA ILE A 196 2.55 -3.24 15.54
C ILE A 196 1.75 -4.11 14.55
N GLN A 197 2.42 -4.93 13.75
CA GLN A 197 1.79 -5.89 12.83
C GLN A 197 0.80 -6.82 13.56
N PHE A 198 1.13 -7.22 14.79
CA PHE A 198 0.28 -8.08 15.63
C PHE A 198 -0.55 -7.33 16.67
N GLY A 199 -0.58 -5.99 16.67
CA GLY A 199 -1.41 -5.18 17.55
C GLY A 199 -1.01 -5.16 19.04
N PHE A 200 0.19 -5.63 19.40
CA PHE A 200 0.74 -5.49 20.75
C PHE A 200 1.28 -4.08 21.03
N LEU A 201 1.61 -3.34 19.98
CA LEU A 201 2.06 -1.94 20.00
C LEU A 201 1.25 -1.13 18.98
N SER A 202 1.09 0.17 19.21
CA SER A 202 0.41 1.09 18.29
C SER A 202 1.30 2.31 18.00
N GLY A 203 0.98 3.03 16.90
CA GLY A 203 1.79 4.14 16.40
C GLY A 203 2.88 3.71 15.40
N GLU A 204 3.87 4.57 15.20
CA GLU A 204 5.02 4.29 14.34
C GLU A 204 6.19 3.66 15.14
N ALA A 205 7.04 2.90 14.45
CA ALA A 205 8.26 2.35 15.02
C ALA A 205 9.36 3.43 15.08
N ASP A 206 9.53 4.05 16.24
CA ASP A 206 10.51 5.13 16.50
C ASP A 206 11.96 4.63 16.70
N GLY A 207 12.16 3.31 16.72
CA GLY A 207 13.47 2.67 16.92
C GLY A 207 14.04 2.85 18.32
N SER A 208 13.23 3.23 19.31
CA SER A 208 13.63 3.47 20.70
C SER A 208 12.87 2.56 21.66
N TYR A 209 13.57 1.73 22.43
CA TYR A 209 12.92 0.76 23.32
C TYR A 209 12.45 1.47 24.60
N GLY A 210 11.31 2.15 24.47
CA GLY A 210 10.67 2.91 25.53
C GLY A 210 9.73 2.09 26.41
N LYS A 211 9.00 2.80 27.26
CA LYS A 211 7.97 2.23 28.15
C LYS A 211 6.86 1.52 27.36
N SER A 212 6.41 2.11 26.25
CA SER A 212 5.43 1.52 25.32
C SER A 212 5.91 0.18 24.75
N THR A 213 7.14 0.13 24.22
CA THR A 213 7.74 -1.11 23.69
C THR A 213 7.90 -2.19 24.77
N SER A 214 8.36 -1.82 25.97
CA SER A 214 8.46 -2.77 27.09
C SER A 214 7.10 -3.33 27.52
N ASP A 215 6.06 -2.49 27.54
CA ASP A 215 4.71 -2.92 27.88
C ASP A 215 4.08 -3.79 26.78
N ALA A 216 4.32 -3.46 25.50
CA ALA A 216 3.93 -4.28 24.35
C ALA A 216 4.57 -5.68 24.38
N VAL A 217 5.89 -5.74 24.60
CA VAL A 217 6.62 -7.02 24.76
C VAL A 217 6.09 -7.80 25.96
N ARG A 218 5.76 -7.14 27.07
CA ARG A 218 5.15 -7.81 28.23
C ARG A 218 3.78 -8.40 27.89
N SER A 219 2.97 -7.70 27.11
CA SER A 219 1.67 -8.21 26.65
C SER A 219 1.84 -9.44 25.75
N PHE A 220 2.78 -9.40 24.80
CA PHE A 220 3.11 -10.57 23.97
C PHE A 220 3.61 -11.77 24.81
N GLN A 221 4.45 -11.54 25.81
CA GLN A 221 4.92 -12.59 26.73
C GLN A 221 3.78 -13.20 27.56
N LYS A 222 2.85 -12.39 28.08
CA LYS A 222 1.65 -12.90 28.77
C LYS A 222 0.78 -13.74 27.84
N HIS A 223 0.63 -13.31 26.59
CA HIS A 223 -0.14 -14.01 25.57
C HIS A 223 0.43 -15.40 25.26
N LEU A 224 1.77 -15.53 25.11
CA LEU A 224 2.44 -16.84 25.00
C LEU A 224 2.22 -17.72 26.24
N ILE A 225 2.36 -17.16 27.45
CA ILE A 225 2.13 -17.90 28.70
C ILE A 225 0.70 -18.44 28.78
N ALA A 226 -0.30 -17.65 28.36
CA ALA A 226 -1.70 -18.06 28.36
C ALA A 226 -2.00 -19.26 27.43
N GLN A 227 -1.17 -19.48 26.40
CA GLN A 227 -1.23 -20.64 25.49
C GLN A 227 -0.45 -21.85 25.99
N GLY A 228 0.17 -21.77 27.16
CA GLY A 228 1.02 -22.83 27.69
C GLY A 228 2.49 -22.73 27.27
N TYR A 229 2.90 -21.69 26.53
CA TYR A 229 4.32 -21.37 26.31
C TYR A 229 4.90 -20.60 27.50
N SER A 230 4.99 -21.28 28.64
CA SER A 230 5.55 -20.76 29.90
C SER A 230 6.99 -21.22 30.19
N ASP A 231 7.50 -22.24 29.48
CA ASP A 231 8.87 -22.74 29.65
C ASP A 231 9.92 -21.73 29.14
N GLY A 232 10.36 -20.84 30.03
CA GLY A 232 11.42 -19.86 29.76
C GLY A 232 10.95 -18.50 29.23
N ILE A 233 9.64 -18.29 29.09
CA ILE A 233 9.05 -16.96 28.88
C ILE A 233 8.65 -16.37 30.24
N GLU A 234 9.17 -15.19 30.55
CA GLU A 234 8.74 -14.38 31.69
C GLU A 234 8.09 -13.09 31.18
N ALA A 235 6.94 -12.69 31.74
CA ALA A 235 6.26 -11.44 31.40
C ALA A 235 6.95 -10.21 32.04
N ASN A 236 8.23 -10.01 31.74
CA ASN A 236 9.05 -8.94 32.30
C ASN A 236 9.10 -7.69 31.38
N GLY A 237 8.85 -7.82 30.07
CA GLY A 237 8.93 -6.74 29.09
C GLY A 237 10.32 -6.51 28.50
N VAL A 238 11.21 -7.50 28.62
CA VAL A 238 12.49 -7.62 27.91
C VAL A 238 12.32 -8.62 26.77
N ALA A 239 12.60 -8.23 25.53
CA ALA A 239 12.55 -9.12 24.38
C ALA A 239 13.79 -10.01 24.35
N SER A 240 13.79 -11.04 25.20
CA SER A 240 14.82 -12.09 25.24
C SER A 240 14.94 -12.79 23.87
N PRO A 241 16.06 -13.48 23.59
CA PRO A 241 16.22 -14.33 22.40
C PRO A 241 14.98 -15.17 22.06
N LEU A 242 14.45 -15.91 23.05
CA LEU A 242 13.25 -16.73 22.91
C LEU A 242 11.99 -15.89 22.63
N THR A 243 11.84 -14.72 23.27
CA THR A 243 10.72 -13.80 22.99
C THR A 243 10.77 -13.29 21.55
N GLN A 244 11.94 -12.87 21.06
CA GLN A 244 12.11 -12.43 19.67
C GLN A 244 11.84 -13.56 18.69
N PHE A 245 12.34 -14.77 18.95
CA PHE A 245 12.06 -15.94 18.13
C PHE A 245 10.55 -16.21 18.01
N CYS A 246 9.81 -16.17 19.12
CA CYS A 246 8.36 -16.33 19.10
C CYS A 246 7.67 -15.20 18.32
N LEU A 247 8.14 -13.96 18.43
CA LEU A 247 7.57 -12.80 17.73
C LEU A 247 7.80 -12.86 16.20
N TYR A 248 8.92 -13.42 15.75
CA TYR A 248 9.22 -13.58 14.33
C TYR A 248 8.72 -14.92 13.75
N SER A 249 8.34 -15.90 14.57
CA SER A 249 7.77 -17.18 14.13
C SER A 249 6.26 -17.06 13.86
N ASP A 250 5.86 -17.28 12.60
CA ASP A 250 4.45 -17.21 12.19
C ASP A 250 3.52 -18.19 12.96
N GLU A 251 4.06 -19.26 13.56
CA GLU A 251 3.30 -20.20 14.41
C GLU A 251 2.95 -19.63 15.78
N TYR A 252 3.80 -18.76 16.34
CA TYR A 252 3.65 -18.25 17.71
C TYR A 252 3.19 -16.79 17.76
N SER A 253 3.36 -16.04 16.67
CA SER A 253 3.03 -14.62 16.62
C SER A 253 1.59 -14.35 16.14
N THR A 254 0.94 -15.33 15.51
CA THR A 254 -0.40 -15.21 14.91
C THR A 254 -1.53 -15.72 15.81
N TYR A 255 -1.23 -16.36 16.93
CA TYR A 255 -2.28 -16.87 17.81
C TYR A 255 -3.12 -15.69 18.34
N LEU A 256 -4.42 -15.90 18.36
CA LEU A 256 -5.42 -15.16 19.13
C LEU A 256 -6.30 -16.23 19.77
N ARG A 257 -6.76 -16.00 20.99
CA ARG A 257 -7.91 -16.73 21.53
C ARG A 257 -9.16 -16.27 20.77
N ASP A 258 -10.16 -17.15 20.63
CA ASP A 258 -11.48 -16.73 20.14
C ASP A 258 -12.01 -15.53 20.97
N VAL A 259 -12.38 -14.43 20.32
CA VAL A 259 -12.92 -13.22 20.97
C VAL A 259 -14.41 -13.09 20.63
N ALA A 260 -15.25 -13.01 21.65
CA ALA A 260 -16.70 -12.89 21.48
C ALA A 260 -17.13 -11.43 21.24
N PRO A 261 -18.26 -11.18 20.54
CA PRO A 261 -18.88 -9.86 20.49
C PRO A 261 -19.12 -9.26 21.88
N GLY A 262 -18.69 -8.02 22.08
CA GLY A 262 -18.73 -7.30 23.35
C GLY A 262 -17.68 -7.73 24.39
N GLU A 263 -16.76 -8.62 24.04
CA GLU A 263 -15.64 -8.98 24.91
C GLU A 263 -14.58 -7.88 24.95
N ALA A 264 -14.06 -7.62 26.15
CA ALA A 264 -13.24 -6.46 26.46
C ALA A 264 -11.82 -6.85 26.92
N ASP A 265 -10.90 -7.08 25.98
CA ASP A 265 -9.49 -7.39 26.26
C ASP A 265 -8.53 -6.96 25.13
N SER A 266 -7.23 -7.22 25.33
CA SER A 266 -6.20 -6.87 24.36
C SER A 266 -6.28 -7.64 23.04
N GLU A 267 -7.01 -8.75 22.96
CA GLU A 267 -7.18 -9.54 21.74
C GLU A 267 -8.24 -8.87 20.83
N ALA A 268 -9.30 -8.29 21.40
CA ALA A 268 -10.24 -7.43 20.67
C ALA A 268 -9.51 -6.27 19.95
N ARG A 269 -8.68 -5.53 20.71
CA ARG A 269 -7.82 -4.47 20.16
C ARG A 269 -6.95 -4.94 18.99
N ARG A 270 -6.44 -6.18 19.04
CA ARG A 270 -5.59 -6.74 17.97
C ARG A 270 -6.41 -6.99 16.70
N VAL A 271 -7.62 -7.54 16.83
CA VAL A 271 -8.57 -7.74 15.73
C VAL A 271 -8.92 -6.40 15.07
N GLU A 272 -9.33 -5.40 15.85
CA GLU A 272 -9.67 -4.07 15.35
C GLU A 272 -8.51 -3.35 14.68
N ASN A 273 -7.31 -3.34 15.28
CA ASN A 273 -6.13 -2.75 14.65
C ASN A 273 -5.83 -3.41 13.31
N ARG A 274 -6.06 -4.72 13.19
CA ARG A 274 -5.83 -5.45 11.93
C ARG A 274 -6.90 -5.15 10.88
N LEU A 275 -8.17 -5.03 11.30
CA LEU A 275 -9.27 -4.57 10.43
C LEU A 275 -9.03 -3.13 9.92
N ALA A 276 -8.56 -2.23 10.79
CA ALA A 276 -8.18 -0.86 10.43
C ALA A 276 -6.98 -0.83 9.47
N GLN A 277 -5.92 -1.61 9.71
CA GLN A 277 -4.77 -1.76 8.80
C GLN A 277 -5.18 -2.24 7.40
N LEU A 278 -6.21 -3.09 7.32
CA LEU A 278 -6.75 -3.60 6.06
C LEU A 278 -7.82 -2.68 5.45
N GLY A 279 -8.19 -1.58 6.12
CA GLY A 279 -9.15 -0.57 5.62
C GLY A 279 -10.63 -0.87 5.88
N TYR A 280 -10.96 -1.89 6.69
CA TYR A 280 -12.34 -2.19 7.08
C TYR A 280 -12.88 -1.21 8.14
N MET A 281 -11.99 -0.67 8.98
CA MET A 281 -12.30 0.32 10.01
C MET A 281 -11.57 1.65 9.74
N ASP A 282 -12.21 2.77 10.08
CA ASP A 282 -11.63 4.12 10.03
C ASP A 282 -11.63 4.86 11.39
N MET A 283 -12.21 4.24 12.43
CA MET A 283 -12.10 4.69 13.82
C MET A 283 -10.88 4.06 14.52
N PRO A 284 -10.33 4.70 15.57
CA PRO A 284 -9.27 4.11 16.38
C PRO A 284 -9.76 2.82 17.07
N ALA A 285 -8.95 1.76 17.02
CA ALA A 285 -9.21 0.54 17.77
C ALA A 285 -9.19 0.80 19.29
N ASP A 286 -10.16 0.24 20.02
CA ASP A 286 -10.18 0.27 21.48
C ASP A 286 -9.82 -1.09 22.10
N ASP A 287 -10.44 -1.53 23.19
CA ASP A 287 -10.21 -2.82 23.85
C ASP A 287 -11.47 -3.72 23.80
N VAL A 288 -12.52 -3.35 23.05
CA VAL A 288 -13.85 -3.99 23.06
C VAL A 288 -14.29 -4.34 21.64
N LEU A 289 -14.59 -5.63 21.39
CA LEU A 289 -15.10 -6.08 20.09
C LEU A 289 -16.57 -5.66 19.91
N ASP A 290 -16.78 -4.37 19.65
CA ASP A 290 -18.08 -3.70 19.58
C ASP A 290 -18.86 -4.01 18.29
N ASP A 291 -20.06 -3.43 18.14
CA ASP A 291 -20.91 -3.65 16.97
C ASP A 291 -20.25 -3.18 15.65
N TYR A 292 -19.36 -2.18 15.69
CA TYR A 292 -18.61 -1.73 14.53
C TYR A 292 -17.46 -2.68 14.16
N ALA A 293 -16.70 -3.14 15.15
CA ALA A 293 -15.66 -4.16 14.96
C ALA A 293 -16.27 -5.46 14.42
N VAL A 294 -17.42 -5.88 14.96
CA VAL A 294 -18.18 -7.05 14.48
C VAL A 294 -18.69 -6.85 13.05
N ALA A 295 -19.22 -5.68 12.69
CA ALA A 295 -19.64 -5.37 11.32
C ALA A 295 -18.46 -5.36 10.33
N SER A 296 -17.31 -4.84 10.77
CA SER A 296 -16.05 -4.82 10.02
C SER A 296 -15.49 -6.21 9.80
N LEU A 297 -15.57 -7.07 10.82
CA LEU A 297 -15.17 -8.47 10.73
C LEU A 297 -16.06 -9.27 9.78
N LYS A 298 -17.38 -9.05 9.80
CA LYS A 298 -18.31 -9.65 8.81
C LYS A 298 -17.95 -9.28 7.38
N LEU A 299 -17.60 -8.02 7.14
CA LEU A 299 -17.18 -7.54 5.81
C LEU A 299 -15.86 -8.17 5.36
N PHE A 300 -14.91 -8.33 6.28
CA PHE A 300 -13.66 -9.07 6.04
C PHE A 300 -13.90 -10.56 5.75
N GLN A 301 -14.71 -11.24 6.56
CA GLN A 301 -15.07 -12.65 6.38
C GLN A 301 -15.72 -12.88 5.01
N GLN A 302 -16.69 -12.03 4.64
CA GLN A 302 -17.35 -12.08 3.33
C GLN A 302 -16.36 -11.94 2.16
N GLN A 303 -15.39 -11.02 2.27
CA GLN A 303 -14.37 -10.82 1.22
C GLN A 303 -13.32 -11.94 1.18
N SER A 304 -13.06 -12.58 2.32
CA SER A 304 -12.15 -13.73 2.44
C SER A 304 -12.80 -15.06 2.03
N GLY A 305 -14.12 -15.09 1.88
CA GLY A 305 -14.90 -16.31 1.58
C GLY A 305 -15.25 -17.16 2.80
N ALA A 306 -15.00 -16.66 4.01
CA ALA A 306 -15.42 -17.27 5.27
C ALA A 306 -16.91 -16.99 5.55
N GLN A 307 -17.47 -17.60 6.61
CA GLN A 307 -18.83 -17.28 7.06
C GLN A 307 -18.88 -15.86 7.66
N PRO A 308 -19.76 -14.96 7.20
CA PRO A 308 -19.84 -13.58 7.71
C PRO A 308 -20.71 -13.49 8.98
N ASP A 309 -20.29 -14.19 10.04
CA ASP A 309 -20.98 -14.23 11.33
C ASP A 309 -20.52 -13.15 12.32
N GLY A 310 -19.33 -12.57 12.10
CA GLY A 310 -18.70 -11.56 12.95
C GLY A 310 -18.08 -12.10 14.22
N LEU A 311 -17.80 -13.40 14.29
CA LEU A 311 -17.05 -14.02 15.37
C LEU A 311 -15.55 -13.94 15.06
N ALA A 312 -14.75 -13.43 15.99
CA ALA A 312 -13.30 -13.51 15.91
C ALA A 312 -12.84 -14.88 16.41
N ASP A 313 -13.26 -15.93 15.70
CA ASP A 313 -12.91 -17.32 15.94
C ASP A 313 -11.59 -17.70 15.25
N ARG A 314 -11.07 -18.91 15.52
CA ARG A 314 -9.79 -19.35 14.94
C ARG A 314 -9.71 -19.25 13.41
N GLU A 315 -10.78 -19.57 12.67
CA GLU A 315 -10.78 -19.48 11.20
C GLU A 315 -10.66 -18.01 10.75
N SER A 316 -11.45 -17.12 11.36
CA SER A 316 -11.45 -15.69 11.07
C SER A 316 -10.12 -15.03 11.44
N ILE A 317 -9.55 -15.40 12.60
CA ILE A 317 -8.23 -15.00 13.09
C ILE A 317 -7.13 -15.39 12.10
N ASP A 318 -7.08 -16.66 11.68
CA ASP A 318 -6.04 -17.16 10.78
C ASP A 318 -6.12 -16.46 9.42
N ALA A 319 -7.32 -16.22 8.91
CA ALA A 319 -7.53 -15.44 7.69
C ALA A 319 -7.10 -13.96 7.86
N LEU A 320 -7.47 -13.32 8.96
CA LEU A 320 -7.24 -11.88 9.21
C LEU A 320 -5.75 -11.53 9.37
N PHE A 321 -4.97 -12.43 9.96
CA PHE A 321 -3.52 -12.26 10.14
C PHE A 321 -2.66 -12.94 9.06
N ALA A 322 -3.26 -13.64 8.10
CA ALA A 322 -2.54 -14.19 6.95
C ALA A 322 -1.82 -13.11 6.13
N ALA A 323 -0.67 -13.46 5.55
CA ALA A 323 0.11 -12.56 4.69
C ALA A 323 -0.65 -12.15 3.40
N ASN A 324 -1.66 -12.92 3.01
CA ASN A 324 -2.54 -12.67 1.87
C ASN A 324 -3.96 -12.24 2.27
N ALA A 325 -4.16 -11.78 3.52
CA ALA A 325 -5.45 -11.22 3.97
C ALA A 325 -5.91 -10.10 3.01
N PRO A 326 -7.16 -10.15 2.50
CA PRO A 326 -7.64 -9.14 1.57
C PRO A 326 -7.71 -7.76 2.23
N ALA A 327 -7.27 -6.73 1.49
CA ALA A 327 -7.55 -5.35 1.84
C ALA A 327 -8.98 -5.00 1.44
N ALA A 328 -9.65 -4.20 2.27
CA ALA A 328 -11.00 -3.74 2.03
C ALA A 328 -11.06 -2.85 0.78
N ALA A 329 -12.08 -3.05 -0.06
CA ALA A 329 -12.46 -2.03 -1.04
C ALA A 329 -13.05 -0.78 -0.35
N HIS A 330 -13.62 -0.98 0.84
CA HIS A 330 -14.55 -0.09 1.52
C HIS A 330 -14.58 -0.38 3.03
N CYS A 331 -14.71 0.64 3.86
CA CYS A 331 -14.95 0.48 5.29
C CYS A 331 -16.38 -0.03 5.57
N ALA A 332 -16.59 -0.65 6.72
CA ALA A 332 -17.93 -1.05 7.15
C ALA A 332 -18.77 0.18 7.57
N PRO A 333 -20.08 0.19 7.26
CA PRO A 333 -21.01 1.18 7.81
C PRO A 333 -21.09 1.09 9.34
N HIS A 334 -21.09 2.24 9.99
CA HIS A 334 -21.26 2.42 11.44
C HIS A 334 -21.90 3.78 11.70
N ASP A 335 -22.49 4.01 12.86
CA ASP A 335 -23.15 5.28 13.14
C ASP A 335 -22.17 6.46 13.10
N ILE A 336 -22.45 7.43 12.23
CA ILE A 336 -21.66 8.68 12.08
C ILE A 336 -22.50 9.90 12.41
N ALA A 337 -21.89 10.94 12.96
CA ALA A 337 -22.55 12.17 13.39
C ALA A 337 -21.76 13.45 13.06
N SER A 338 -22.43 14.59 13.25
CA SER A 338 -21.90 15.92 12.95
C SER A 338 -20.64 16.23 13.75
N GLY A 339 -19.52 16.41 13.05
CA GLY A 339 -18.19 16.57 13.64
C GLY A 339 -17.23 15.43 13.26
N ASP A 340 -17.76 14.25 12.93
CA ASP A 340 -16.95 13.09 12.60
C ASP A 340 -16.24 13.24 11.25
N SER A 341 -15.14 12.51 11.10
CA SER A 341 -14.38 12.46 9.86
C SER A 341 -13.75 11.10 9.64
N GLY A 342 -13.88 10.55 8.43
CA GLY A 342 -13.44 9.19 8.13
C GLY A 342 -13.69 8.79 6.68
N LEU A 343 -13.38 7.54 6.37
CA LEU A 343 -13.69 6.89 5.10
C LEU A 343 -15.20 6.73 4.94
N ALA A 344 -15.95 6.32 5.97
CA ALA A 344 -17.39 6.09 5.92
C ALA A 344 -18.15 7.37 5.56
N VAL A 345 -17.79 8.48 6.21
CA VAL A 345 -18.29 9.82 5.88
C VAL A 345 -18.03 10.19 4.42
N GLY A 346 -16.82 9.90 3.92
CA GLY A 346 -16.45 10.12 2.51
C GLY A 346 -17.21 9.21 1.53
N GLU A 347 -17.62 8.01 1.95
CA GLU A 347 -18.46 7.10 1.16
C GLU A 347 -19.89 7.60 1.05
N VAL A 348 -20.45 8.15 2.14
CA VAL A 348 -21.75 8.82 2.14
C VAL A 348 -21.74 10.03 1.20
N GLU A 349 -20.72 10.89 1.28
CA GLU A 349 -20.55 12.00 0.33
C GLU A 349 -20.51 11.49 -1.12
N ARG A 350 -19.74 10.44 -1.41
CA ARG A 350 -19.67 9.83 -2.76
C ARG A 350 -21.01 9.28 -3.22
N ALA A 351 -21.75 8.59 -2.35
CA ALA A 351 -23.09 8.04 -2.65
C ALA A 351 -24.11 9.15 -2.95
N LEU A 352 -24.08 10.24 -2.18
CA LEU A 352 -24.95 11.40 -2.39
C LEU A 352 -24.61 12.17 -3.68
N ILE A 353 -23.33 12.27 -4.06
CA ILE A 353 -22.91 12.84 -5.36
C ILE A 353 -23.37 11.94 -6.51
N PHE A 354 -23.11 10.64 -6.40
CA PHE A 354 -23.49 9.65 -7.41
C PHE A 354 -25.01 9.63 -7.63
N GLY A 355 -25.77 9.67 -6.53
CA GLY A 355 -27.23 9.76 -6.53
C GLY A 355 -27.80 11.10 -7.00
N GLY A 356 -26.96 12.10 -7.26
CA GLY A 356 -27.37 13.43 -7.73
C GLY A 356 -28.00 14.30 -6.64
N ILE A 357 -27.72 14.07 -5.35
CA ILE A 357 -28.24 14.89 -4.24
C ILE A 357 -27.39 16.14 -4.00
N THR A 358 -26.07 16.04 -4.21
CA THR A 358 -25.11 17.15 -4.07
C THR A 358 -24.08 17.14 -5.20
N THR A 359 -23.42 18.28 -5.43
CA THR A 359 -22.29 18.44 -6.37
C THR A 359 -20.97 18.72 -5.66
N ARG A 360 -21.00 18.93 -4.33
CA ARG A 360 -19.82 19.25 -3.52
C ARG A 360 -18.83 18.09 -3.55
N ARG A 361 -17.53 18.39 -3.64
CA ARG A 361 -16.48 17.37 -3.51
C ARG A 361 -16.51 16.69 -2.13
N PRO A 362 -16.22 15.38 -2.04
CA PRO A 362 -16.04 14.72 -0.76
C PRO A 362 -14.91 15.39 0.04
N THR A 363 -15.17 15.63 1.32
CA THR A 363 -14.24 16.16 2.30
C THR A 363 -13.83 15.14 3.35
N GLY A 364 -14.55 14.02 3.44
CA GLY A 364 -14.44 13.04 4.52
C GLY A 364 -14.90 13.58 5.86
N LYS A 365 -15.75 14.64 5.90
CA LYS A 365 -16.19 15.31 7.14
C LYS A 365 -17.70 15.50 7.20
N TYR A 366 -18.31 15.14 8.33
CA TYR A 366 -19.73 15.34 8.57
C TYR A 366 -19.96 16.78 9.03
N ASP A 367 -19.91 17.70 8.07
CA ASP A 367 -20.18 19.11 8.29
C ASP A 367 -21.62 19.50 7.93
N ALA A 368 -21.96 20.78 8.15
CA ALA A 368 -23.29 21.33 7.89
C ALA A 368 -23.78 21.18 6.44
N SER A 369 -22.87 21.02 5.47
CA SER A 369 -23.21 20.79 4.05
C SER A 369 -23.56 19.32 3.80
N LEU A 370 -22.86 18.38 4.44
CA LEU A 370 -23.24 16.96 4.38
C LEU A 370 -24.58 16.75 5.09
N ALA A 371 -24.76 17.31 6.29
CA ALA A 371 -26.03 17.33 7.00
C ALA A 371 -27.18 17.84 6.10
N ARG A 372 -26.95 18.95 5.38
CA ARG A 372 -27.96 19.49 4.45
C ARG A 372 -28.21 18.60 3.23
N ALA A 373 -27.22 17.87 2.74
CA ALA A 373 -27.40 16.89 1.67
C ALA A 373 -28.22 15.68 2.14
N VAL A 374 -27.96 15.17 3.36
CA VAL A 374 -28.76 14.13 4.04
C VAL A 374 -30.21 14.59 4.24
N GLU A 375 -30.43 15.81 4.72
CA GLU A 375 -31.78 16.40 4.89
C GLU A 375 -32.53 16.50 3.55
N ASN A 376 -31.83 16.89 2.49
CA ASN A 376 -32.40 16.98 1.13
C ASN A 376 -32.75 15.60 0.57
N LEU A 377 -31.91 14.58 0.81
CA LEU A 377 -32.23 13.19 0.48
C LEU A 377 -33.49 12.73 1.20
N GLY A 378 -33.59 12.93 2.53
CA GLY A 378 -34.78 12.55 3.29
C GLY A 378 -36.06 13.25 2.79
N LYS A 379 -35.98 14.51 2.35
CA LYS A 379 -37.10 15.21 1.70
C LYS A 379 -37.49 14.60 0.36
N TYR A 380 -36.53 14.29 -0.49
CA TYR A 380 -36.76 13.62 -1.78
C TYR A 380 -37.38 12.23 -1.56
N LEU A 381 -36.85 11.42 -0.64
CA LEU A 381 -37.41 10.10 -0.32
C LEU A 381 -38.86 10.20 0.18
N ARG A 382 -39.19 11.25 0.96
CA ARG A 382 -40.58 11.54 1.37
C ARG A 382 -41.47 12.00 0.20
N SER A 383 -40.99 12.84 -0.73
CA SER A 383 -41.79 13.29 -1.87
C SER A 383 -42.14 12.16 -2.84
N VAL A 384 -41.24 11.17 -2.99
CA VAL A 384 -41.47 9.98 -3.82
C VAL A 384 -42.16 8.82 -3.08
N GLY A 385 -42.42 8.96 -1.77
CA GLY A 385 -43.13 7.96 -0.95
C GLY A 385 -42.30 6.72 -0.60
N SER A 386 -40.96 6.82 -0.55
CA SER A 386 -40.11 5.70 -0.13
C SER A 386 -40.23 5.42 1.38
N ALA A 387 -40.29 4.15 1.74
CA ALA A 387 -40.25 3.69 3.13
C ALA A 387 -38.90 4.01 3.80
N ASP A 388 -37.81 4.04 3.03
CA ASP A 388 -36.46 4.34 3.53
C ASP A 388 -36.30 5.78 4.01
N ALA A 389 -37.29 6.65 3.76
CA ALA A 389 -37.22 8.06 4.13
C ALA A 389 -37.15 8.32 5.65
N GLU A 390 -37.51 7.32 6.47
CA GLU A 390 -37.37 7.36 7.93
C GLU A 390 -35.91 7.19 8.38
N LEU A 391 -35.07 6.48 7.61
CA LEU A 391 -33.62 6.33 7.86
C LEU A 391 -32.86 7.67 7.75
N PHE A 392 -33.48 8.69 7.14
CA PHE A 392 -32.94 10.04 6.94
C PHE A 392 -33.82 11.08 7.67
N GLY A 393 -34.25 10.72 8.90
CA GLY A 393 -35.04 11.55 9.81
C GLY A 393 -34.22 12.59 10.57
N ASP A 394 -33.06 12.21 11.08
CA ASP A 394 -32.06 13.16 11.60
C ASP A 394 -31.03 13.47 10.51
N ALA A 395 -30.67 14.75 10.39
CA ALA A 395 -29.64 15.23 9.48
C ALA A 395 -28.28 15.44 10.18
N LYS A 396 -28.22 15.23 11.49
CA LYS A 396 -26.99 15.37 12.29
C LYS A 396 -26.30 14.05 12.59
N ALA A 397 -27.00 12.92 12.41
CA ALA A 397 -26.50 11.57 12.58
C ALA A 397 -27.00 10.72 11.40
N LEU A 398 -26.29 9.65 11.06
CA LEU A 398 -26.66 8.73 10.00
C LEU A 398 -26.26 7.31 10.39
N SER A 399 -27.24 6.42 10.55
CA SER A 399 -26.98 5.08 11.04
C SER A 399 -26.26 4.18 10.04
N ALA A 400 -25.72 3.07 10.51
CA ALA A 400 -25.15 2.01 9.67
C ALA A 400 -26.15 1.53 8.59
N GLU A 401 -27.43 1.38 8.91
CA GLU A 401 -28.47 0.94 7.96
C GLU A 401 -28.74 1.98 6.89
N ALA A 402 -28.79 3.26 7.25
CA ALA A 402 -29.00 4.36 6.31
C ALA A 402 -27.85 4.46 5.28
N GLN A 403 -26.63 4.21 5.74
CA GLN A 403 -25.43 4.10 4.89
C GLN A 403 -25.46 2.85 4.00
N TYR A 404 -25.88 1.70 4.55
CA TYR A 404 -26.03 0.47 3.77
C TYR A 404 -27.10 0.64 2.66
N ALA A 405 -28.23 1.29 2.96
CA ALA A 405 -29.26 1.63 1.97
C ALA A 405 -28.69 2.53 0.86
N LEU A 406 -28.03 3.63 1.23
CA LEU A 406 -27.34 4.54 0.29
C LEU A 406 -26.40 3.79 -0.67
N ARG A 407 -25.65 2.82 -0.15
CA ARG A 407 -24.70 2.00 -0.91
C ARG A 407 -25.38 1.03 -1.87
N ASN A 408 -26.53 0.48 -1.50
CA ASN A 408 -27.22 -0.60 -2.20
C ASN A 408 -28.40 -0.12 -3.08
N GLY A 409 -28.26 1.04 -3.73
CA GLY A 409 -29.18 1.45 -4.79
C GLY A 409 -30.49 2.11 -4.35
N LEU A 410 -30.55 2.65 -3.14
CA LEU A 410 -31.68 3.44 -2.57
C LEU A 410 -32.31 4.45 -3.54
N LEU A 411 -31.52 5.04 -4.44
CA LEU A 411 -31.97 6.06 -5.40
C LEU A 411 -32.37 5.45 -6.74
N ALA A 412 -33.43 4.63 -6.70
CA ALA A 412 -34.00 3.95 -7.86
C ALA A 412 -34.83 4.88 -8.78
N PHE A 413 -35.07 4.38 -10.00
CA PHE A 413 -35.71 5.02 -11.14
C PHE A 413 -37.14 5.56 -10.89
N ARG A 414 -37.49 6.69 -11.53
CA ARG A 414 -38.88 7.13 -11.73
C ARG A 414 -39.12 7.44 -13.20
N SER A 415 -40.06 6.73 -13.84
CA SER A 415 -40.52 7.08 -15.19
C SER A 415 -41.35 8.37 -15.17
N ASP A 416 -41.03 9.28 -16.08
CA ASP A 416 -41.93 10.34 -16.59
C ASP A 416 -42.15 11.61 -15.72
N ASP A 417 -41.35 11.84 -14.66
CA ASP A 417 -41.56 12.98 -13.75
C ASP A 417 -40.69 14.22 -14.05
N THR A 418 -40.63 14.65 -15.32
CA THR A 418 -39.95 15.93 -15.71
C THR A 418 -40.65 17.19 -15.19
N ALA A 419 -41.79 17.04 -14.50
CA ALA A 419 -42.53 18.08 -13.80
C ALA A 419 -42.03 18.31 -12.36
N ASP A 420 -41.37 17.33 -11.72
CA ASP A 420 -40.80 17.49 -10.38
C ASP A 420 -39.46 18.23 -10.45
N ALA A 421 -39.42 19.43 -9.87
CA ALA A 421 -38.24 20.27 -9.85
C ALA A 421 -37.06 19.65 -9.06
N ASP A 422 -37.33 18.82 -8.05
CA ASP A 422 -36.26 18.18 -7.26
C ASP A 422 -35.65 16.99 -7.98
N GLU A 423 -36.46 16.20 -8.71
CA GLU A 423 -35.94 15.15 -9.61
C GLU A 423 -35.18 15.75 -10.81
N VAL A 424 -35.71 16.82 -11.41
CA VAL A 424 -34.98 17.56 -12.45
C VAL A 424 -33.65 18.09 -11.92
N ARG A 425 -33.59 18.64 -10.69
CA ARG A 425 -32.31 19.00 -10.06
C ARG A 425 -31.41 17.78 -9.83
N ARG A 426 -31.95 16.62 -9.47
CA ARG A 426 -31.17 15.39 -9.25
C ARG A 426 -30.48 14.93 -10.53
N ILE A 427 -31.23 14.89 -11.63
CA ILE A 427 -30.73 14.63 -12.99
C ILE A 427 -29.72 15.69 -13.42
N GLN A 428 -30.02 16.98 -13.25
CA GLN A 428 -29.12 18.08 -13.60
C GLN A 428 -27.79 18.03 -12.82
N ARG A 429 -27.83 17.76 -11.51
CA ARG A 429 -26.63 17.55 -10.68
C ARG A 429 -25.83 16.35 -11.17
N ARG A 430 -26.47 15.23 -11.50
CA ARG A 430 -25.76 14.05 -12.02
C ARG A 430 -25.11 14.33 -13.38
N LEU A 431 -25.82 14.95 -14.32
CA LEU A 431 -25.28 15.41 -15.60
C LEU A 431 -24.11 16.39 -15.42
N HIS A 432 -24.18 17.26 -14.40
CA HIS A 432 -23.09 18.17 -14.04
C HIS A 432 -21.85 17.43 -13.51
N THR A 433 -22.02 16.46 -12.59
CA THR A 433 -20.89 15.62 -12.11
C THR A 433 -20.25 14.77 -13.20
N LEU A 434 -20.95 14.54 -14.31
CA LEU A 434 -20.46 13.87 -15.51
C LEU A 434 -20.07 14.85 -16.64
N TYR A 435 -20.03 16.16 -16.34
CA TYR A 435 -19.60 17.25 -17.21
C TYR A 435 -20.42 17.48 -18.49
N TYR A 436 -21.71 17.10 -18.50
CA TYR A 436 -22.65 17.40 -19.59
C TYR A 436 -23.41 18.71 -19.39
N LEU A 437 -23.47 19.23 -18.16
CA LEU A 437 -24.21 20.44 -17.79
C LEU A 437 -23.34 21.35 -16.88
N PRO A 438 -23.33 22.68 -17.08
CA PRO A 438 -22.67 23.60 -16.14
C PRO A 438 -23.48 23.75 -14.83
N GLU A 439 -22.83 24.22 -13.76
CA GLU A 439 -23.47 24.33 -12.43
C GLU A 439 -24.65 25.31 -12.43
N ASN A 440 -24.54 26.43 -13.14
CA ASN A 440 -25.64 27.39 -13.36
C ASN A 440 -26.82 26.81 -14.17
N GLY A 441 -26.67 25.63 -14.76
CA GLY A 441 -27.74 24.87 -15.39
C GLY A 441 -28.59 24.04 -14.42
N ILE A 442 -28.27 23.99 -13.12
CA ILE A 442 -28.99 23.21 -12.11
C ILE A 442 -30.15 24.05 -11.52
N ASP A 443 -31.11 24.40 -12.38
CA ASP A 443 -32.19 25.32 -12.07
C ASP A 443 -33.52 24.65 -11.66
N GLY A 444 -33.63 23.32 -11.79
CA GLY A 444 -34.84 22.55 -11.56
C GLY A 444 -35.87 22.65 -12.69
N LYS A 445 -35.46 23.08 -13.89
CA LYS A 445 -36.34 23.21 -15.07
C LYS A 445 -35.77 22.41 -16.23
N PHE A 446 -36.57 21.50 -16.80
CA PHE A 446 -36.11 20.63 -17.89
C PHE A 446 -36.16 21.32 -19.27
N GLY A 447 -35.39 22.41 -19.40
CA GLY A 447 -35.30 23.26 -20.59
C GLY A 447 -34.38 22.74 -21.69
N ARG A 448 -34.09 23.60 -22.68
CA ARG A 448 -33.25 23.26 -23.84
C ARG A 448 -31.85 22.79 -23.44
N SER A 449 -31.20 23.46 -22.48
CA SER A 449 -29.89 23.09 -21.95
C SER A 449 -29.87 21.66 -21.39
N SER A 450 -30.86 21.32 -20.56
CA SER A 450 -31.04 19.98 -19.99
C SER A 450 -31.23 18.93 -21.08
N ARG A 451 -32.14 19.15 -22.04
CA ARG A 451 -32.38 18.23 -23.17
C ARG A 451 -31.14 18.00 -24.03
N SER A 452 -30.38 19.06 -24.34
CA SER A 452 -29.13 18.97 -25.09
C SER A 452 -28.04 18.21 -24.33
N ALA A 453 -27.90 18.45 -23.02
CA ALA A 453 -26.98 17.71 -22.16
C ALA A 453 -27.30 16.20 -22.14
N VAL A 454 -28.59 15.86 -22.09
CA VAL A 454 -29.08 14.46 -22.13
C VAL A 454 -28.81 13.80 -23.48
N SER A 455 -29.10 14.48 -24.59
CA SER A 455 -28.83 13.96 -25.95
C SER A 455 -27.34 13.63 -26.15
N ARG A 456 -26.43 14.46 -25.61
CA ARG A 456 -24.98 14.17 -25.61
C ARG A 456 -24.60 13.04 -24.67
N PHE A 457 -25.16 12.99 -23.46
CA PHE A 457 -24.94 11.89 -22.52
C PHE A 457 -25.34 10.55 -23.15
N GLN A 458 -26.53 10.48 -23.75
CA GLN A 458 -27.04 9.32 -24.47
C GLN A 458 -26.09 8.90 -25.59
N THR A 459 -25.73 9.83 -26.49
CA THR A 459 -24.79 9.59 -27.60
C THR A 459 -23.49 8.97 -27.11
N GLN A 460 -22.87 9.56 -26.09
CA GLN A 460 -21.58 9.11 -25.56
C GLN A 460 -21.68 7.77 -24.79
N ASN A 461 -22.87 7.38 -24.34
CA ASN A 461 -23.12 6.16 -23.60
C ASN A 461 -23.77 5.04 -24.44
N GLY A 462 -23.87 5.22 -25.76
CA GLY A 462 -24.42 4.22 -26.67
C GLY A 462 -25.95 4.09 -26.64
N LEU A 463 -26.64 5.14 -26.19
CA LEU A 463 -28.11 5.23 -26.19
C LEU A 463 -28.60 6.08 -27.37
N LEU A 464 -29.89 5.97 -27.69
CA LEU A 464 -30.53 6.83 -28.68
C LEU A 464 -30.60 8.28 -28.17
N ALA A 465 -30.15 9.23 -28.98
CA ALA A 465 -29.92 10.62 -28.58
C ALA A 465 -31.20 11.49 -28.54
N THR A 466 -32.27 11.01 -27.92
CA THR A 466 -33.60 11.65 -27.87
C THR A 466 -33.61 13.00 -27.12
N GLY A 467 -32.71 13.19 -26.17
CA GLY A 467 -32.77 14.33 -25.23
C GLY A 467 -33.83 14.17 -24.13
N GLU A 468 -34.45 13.00 -24.04
CA GLU A 468 -35.48 12.65 -23.05
C GLU A 468 -34.90 11.69 -21.99
N ILE A 469 -35.35 11.83 -20.74
CA ILE A 469 -34.86 11.04 -19.61
C ILE A 469 -35.70 9.76 -19.46
N ASP A 470 -35.57 8.87 -20.44
CA ASP A 470 -36.18 7.54 -20.39
C ASP A 470 -35.48 6.60 -19.39
N GLU A 471 -36.05 5.40 -19.20
CA GLU A 471 -35.53 4.38 -18.28
C GLU A 471 -34.08 3.99 -18.59
N ALA A 472 -33.77 3.73 -19.87
CA ALA A 472 -32.42 3.37 -20.29
C ALA A 472 -31.42 4.49 -19.97
N THR A 473 -31.84 5.74 -20.16
CA THR A 473 -31.04 6.94 -19.88
C THR A 473 -30.81 7.12 -18.38
N GLN A 474 -31.83 7.00 -17.53
CA GLN A 474 -31.65 7.08 -16.06
C GLN A 474 -30.78 5.95 -15.52
N ASN A 475 -31.09 4.70 -15.89
CA ASN A 475 -30.34 3.52 -15.44
C ASN A 475 -28.86 3.63 -15.86
N ARG A 476 -28.57 4.21 -17.02
CA ARG A 476 -27.19 4.48 -17.44
C ARG A 476 -26.56 5.65 -16.69
N LEU A 477 -27.28 6.75 -16.50
CA LEU A 477 -26.83 7.99 -15.84
C LEU A 477 -26.45 7.77 -14.37
N PHE A 478 -27.20 6.94 -13.67
CA PHE A 478 -26.97 6.54 -12.28
C PHE A 478 -26.31 5.16 -12.16
N SER A 479 -25.49 4.76 -13.15
CA SER A 479 -24.61 3.59 -13.06
C SER A 479 -23.14 4.00 -12.93
N GLU A 480 -22.32 3.13 -12.34
CA GLU A 480 -20.85 3.26 -12.35
C GLU A 480 -20.26 3.22 -13.77
N ARG A 481 -21.02 2.66 -14.73
CA ARG A 481 -20.63 2.59 -16.14
C ARG A 481 -20.90 3.89 -16.90
N ALA A 482 -21.45 4.93 -16.27
CA ALA A 482 -21.71 6.21 -16.88
C ALA A 482 -20.42 6.88 -17.39
N VAL A 483 -20.34 7.13 -18.70
CA VAL A 483 -19.19 7.78 -19.35
C VAL A 483 -19.37 9.29 -19.25
N ALA A 484 -18.41 9.97 -18.62
CA ALA A 484 -18.35 11.42 -18.53
C ALA A 484 -18.08 12.09 -19.90
N SER A 485 -18.44 13.37 -20.03
CA SER A 485 -18.32 14.13 -21.29
C SER A 485 -16.85 14.27 -21.74
N PRO A 486 -16.51 13.90 -22.99
CA PRO A 486 -15.13 13.97 -23.51
C PRO A 486 -14.71 15.39 -23.95
N TYR A 487 -15.62 16.36 -23.94
CA TYR A 487 -15.36 17.71 -24.45
C TYR A 487 -14.70 18.57 -23.37
N ALA A 488 -13.39 18.80 -23.47
CA ALA A 488 -12.59 19.42 -22.41
C ALA A 488 -12.76 20.95 -22.30
N TYR A 489 -13.19 21.65 -23.35
CA TYR A 489 -13.19 23.12 -23.37
C TYR A 489 -14.56 23.75 -23.16
N ARG A 490 -14.57 24.95 -22.56
CA ARG A 490 -15.67 25.93 -22.52
C ARG A 490 -15.16 27.23 -23.15
N ILE A 491 -15.97 27.87 -23.98
CA ILE A 491 -15.68 29.17 -24.58
C ILE A 491 -16.67 30.18 -24.01
N GLU A 492 -16.22 31.38 -23.63
CA GLU A 492 -17.05 32.52 -23.22
C GLU A 492 -16.81 33.71 -24.14
N VAL A 493 -17.84 34.54 -24.38
CA VAL A 493 -17.72 35.70 -25.28
C VAL A 493 -18.25 36.96 -24.61
N SER A 494 -17.35 37.82 -24.15
CA SER A 494 -17.76 39.14 -23.64
C SER A 494 -17.85 40.14 -24.80
N ILE A 495 -19.08 40.54 -25.13
CA ILE A 495 -19.39 41.66 -26.03
C ILE A 495 -18.82 42.95 -25.43
N ASP A 496 -19.07 43.22 -24.14
CA ASP A 496 -18.62 44.49 -23.52
C ASP A 496 -17.09 44.62 -23.50
N ARG A 497 -16.34 43.52 -23.27
CA ARG A 497 -14.86 43.52 -23.29
C ARG A 497 -14.27 43.28 -24.69
N GLN A 498 -15.08 42.89 -25.67
CA GLN A 498 -14.65 42.38 -26.98
C GLN A 498 -13.57 41.27 -26.84
N LYS A 499 -13.88 40.28 -26.00
CA LYS A 499 -13.01 39.13 -25.68
C LYS A 499 -13.70 37.79 -25.89
N VAL A 500 -12.90 36.79 -26.25
CA VAL A 500 -13.27 35.38 -26.18
C VAL A 500 -12.33 34.69 -25.20
N ASP A 501 -12.86 34.23 -24.08
CA ASP A 501 -12.11 33.56 -23.03
C ASP A 501 -12.35 32.04 -23.15
N VAL A 502 -11.30 31.24 -23.34
CA VAL A 502 -11.40 29.78 -23.43
C VAL A 502 -10.81 29.13 -22.20
N TYR A 503 -11.57 28.20 -21.64
CA TYR A 503 -11.25 27.48 -20.44
C TYR A 503 -11.10 25.99 -20.72
N GLU A 504 -10.07 25.38 -20.16
CA GLU A 504 -9.85 23.94 -20.17
C GLU A 504 -10.33 23.32 -18.87
N ARG A 505 -11.05 22.19 -18.96
CA ARG A 505 -11.53 21.47 -17.79
C ARG A 505 -10.43 20.58 -17.22
N ASN A 506 -10.04 20.83 -15.98
CA ASN A 506 -9.10 19.97 -15.27
C ASN A 506 -9.77 18.66 -14.80
N MET A 507 -8.97 17.75 -14.24
CA MET A 507 -9.44 16.41 -13.82
C MET A 507 -10.54 16.41 -12.74
N TRP A 508 -10.79 17.55 -12.08
CA TRP A 508 -11.81 17.71 -11.05
C TRP A 508 -13.02 18.55 -11.51
N GLY A 509 -13.13 18.82 -12.81
CA GLY A 509 -14.28 19.51 -13.41
C GLY A 509 -14.19 21.03 -13.45
N GLU A 510 -13.13 21.65 -12.91
CA GLU A 510 -12.98 23.11 -12.93
C GLU A 510 -12.51 23.58 -14.30
N TYR A 511 -13.09 24.67 -14.78
CA TYR A 511 -12.69 25.35 -16.00
C TYR A 511 -11.61 26.39 -15.68
N LEU A 512 -10.36 26.09 -16.04
CA LEU A 512 -9.21 26.99 -15.91
C LEU A 512 -9.04 27.80 -17.19
N LEU A 513 -8.90 29.13 -17.09
CA LEU A 513 -8.68 29.99 -18.25
C LEU A 513 -7.33 29.63 -18.91
N VAL A 514 -7.36 29.16 -20.16
CA VAL A 514 -6.17 28.77 -20.94
C VAL A 514 -5.86 29.70 -22.09
N GLN A 515 -6.85 30.43 -22.61
CA GLN A 515 -6.67 31.43 -23.67
C GLN A 515 -7.62 32.62 -23.52
N THR A 516 -7.17 33.80 -23.94
CA THR A 516 -8.01 35.00 -24.08
C THR A 516 -7.70 35.66 -25.42
N PHE A 517 -8.66 35.63 -26.34
CA PHE A 517 -8.55 36.23 -27.67
C PHE A 517 -9.22 37.61 -27.72
N SER A 518 -8.70 38.52 -28.53
CA SER A 518 -9.41 39.76 -28.89
C SER A 518 -10.37 39.48 -30.05
N CYS A 519 -11.61 39.94 -29.94
CA CYS A 519 -12.62 39.71 -30.98
C CYS A 519 -13.26 40.99 -31.54
N SER A 520 -14.04 40.85 -32.61
CA SER A 520 -15.08 41.82 -33.00
C SER A 520 -16.42 41.10 -33.08
N THR A 521 -17.35 41.42 -32.19
CA THR A 521 -18.72 40.91 -32.26
C THR A 521 -19.59 41.75 -33.21
N GLY A 522 -20.89 41.43 -33.28
CA GLY A 522 -21.89 42.12 -34.07
C GLY A 522 -22.18 43.54 -33.59
N LEU A 523 -22.36 44.46 -34.53
CA LEU A 523 -22.88 45.80 -34.25
C LEU A 523 -24.31 45.71 -33.69
N HIS A 524 -24.70 46.67 -32.85
CA HIS A 524 -26.09 46.83 -32.35
C HIS A 524 -26.69 45.55 -31.74
N ASP A 525 -25.92 44.83 -30.91
CA ASP A 525 -26.32 43.57 -30.27
C ASP A 525 -26.77 42.45 -31.23
N THR A 526 -26.27 42.46 -32.48
CA THR A 526 -26.59 41.41 -33.47
C THR A 526 -25.92 40.06 -33.20
N THR A 527 -24.93 39.97 -32.30
CA THR A 527 -24.45 38.67 -31.79
C THR A 527 -25.42 38.18 -30.71
N PRO A 528 -26.04 36.99 -30.87
CA PRO A 528 -27.05 36.53 -29.94
C PRO A 528 -26.45 36.24 -28.56
N ARG A 529 -27.09 36.77 -27.52
CA ARG A 529 -26.72 36.53 -26.12
C ARG A 529 -27.33 35.21 -25.63
N GLY A 530 -26.54 34.37 -24.97
CA GLY A 530 -27.03 33.07 -24.49
C GLY A 530 -25.95 32.01 -24.24
N ILE A 531 -26.40 30.76 -24.21
CA ILE A 531 -25.60 29.56 -24.02
C ILE A 531 -25.87 28.63 -25.20
N PHE A 532 -24.83 28.36 -25.99
CA PHE A 532 -24.86 27.57 -27.21
C PHE A 532 -23.97 26.35 -27.01
N LEU A 533 -24.53 25.14 -27.14
CA LEU A 533 -23.90 23.95 -26.59
C LEU A 533 -23.40 22.95 -27.65
N ASP A 534 -23.68 23.22 -28.93
CA ASP A 534 -23.37 22.32 -30.06
C ASP A 534 -22.33 22.91 -31.02
N GLY A 535 -21.49 23.83 -30.52
CA GLY A 535 -20.47 24.50 -31.31
C GLY A 535 -19.48 23.50 -31.92
N GLN A 536 -19.04 23.76 -33.16
CA GLN A 536 -18.28 22.79 -33.95
C GLN A 536 -17.38 23.44 -35.01
N PRO A 537 -16.18 22.90 -35.30
CA PRO A 537 -15.37 23.35 -36.42
C PRO A 537 -16.09 23.05 -37.75
N LEU A 538 -16.11 24.03 -38.66
CA LEU A 538 -16.72 23.91 -39.98
C LEU A 538 -15.64 23.82 -41.08
N ASN A 539 -15.11 24.96 -41.53
CA ASN A 539 -14.27 25.03 -42.72
C ASN A 539 -12.97 25.82 -42.48
N ARG A 540 -11.88 25.34 -43.07
CA ARG A 540 -10.59 26.07 -43.14
C ARG A 540 -10.72 27.41 -43.88
N TRP A 541 -11.58 27.47 -44.90
CA TRP A 541 -11.98 28.68 -45.61
C TRP A 541 -13.51 28.70 -45.73
N HIS A 542 -14.14 29.77 -45.27
CA HIS A 542 -15.60 29.92 -45.26
C HIS A 542 -16.01 31.12 -46.09
N TYR A 543 -16.92 30.92 -47.05
CA TYR A 543 -17.41 31.95 -47.96
C TYR A 543 -18.76 32.51 -47.51
N PHE A 544 -18.77 33.78 -47.11
CA PHE A 544 -19.99 34.49 -46.74
C PHE A 544 -20.67 35.08 -47.98
N LYS A 545 -21.44 34.25 -48.69
CA LYS A 545 -22.15 34.63 -49.93
C LYS A 545 -22.92 35.96 -49.85
N LYS A 546 -23.52 36.30 -48.70
CA LYS A 546 -24.26 37.55 -48.47
C LYS A 546 -23.38 38.81 -48.48
N PHE A 547 -22.10 38.67 -48.14
CA PHE A 547 -21.15 39.77 -47.94
C PHE A 547 -19.98 39.75 -48.95
N ASP A 548 -20.03 38.81 -49.90
CA ASP A 548 -18.99 38.50 -50.90
C ASP A 548 -17.58 38.58 -50.30
N CYS A 549 -17.33 37.75 -49.29
CA CYS A 549 -16.06 37.73 -48.56
C CYS A 549 -15.76 36.35 -47.97
N TRP A 550 -14.50 36.16 -47.60
CA TRP A 550 -13.99 34.92 -47.05
C TRP A 550 -13.46 35.12 -45.63
N ALA A 551 -13.44 34.06 -44.84
CA ALA A 551 -12.67 34.01 -43.60
C ALA A 551 -12.01 32.64 -43.42
N GLN A 552 -10.99 32.60 -42.57
CA GLN A 552 -10.24 31.40 -42.23
C GLN A 552 -10.78 30.78 -40.94
N TYR A 553 -10.71 29.45 -40.85
CA TYR A 553 -11.00 28.67 -39.64
C TYR A 553 -12.35 29.00 -38.99
N SER A 554 -13.46 28.79 -39.72
CA SER A 554 -14.78 29.02 -39.16
C SER A 554 -15.23 27.89 -38.24
N TYR A 555 -15.84 28.28 -37.14
CA TYR A 555 -16.35 27.41 -36.10
C TYR A 555 -17.76 27.89 -35.74
N GLU A 556 -18.75 27.00 -35.77
CA GLU A 556 -20.15 27.31 -35.51
C GLU A 556 -20.40 27.61 -34.03
N ILE A 557 -21.20 28.63 -33.76
CA ILE A 557 -21.80 28.91 -32.45
C ILE A 557 -23.26 28.46 -32.50
N ASP A 558 -24.03 28.98 -33.47
CA ASP A 558 -25.44 28.70 -33.68
C ASP A 558 -25.84 29.03 -35.13
N GLY A 559 -25.91 28.03 -36.01
CA GLY A 559 -26.30 28.19 -37.41
C GLY A 559 -25.40 29.17 -38.19
N ASP A 560 -25.97 30.30 -38.63
CA ASP A 560 -25.25 31.34 -39.36
C ASP A 560 -24.32 32.20 -38.46
N ILE A 561 -24.31 31.99 -37.14
CA ILE A 561 -23.45 32.70 -36.19
C ILE A 561 -22.20 31.86 -35.92
N LEU A 562 -21.05 32.39 -36.32
CA LEU A 562 -19.76 31.68 -36.31
C LEU A 562 -18.69 32.49 -35.55
N PHE A 563 -17.76 31.80 -34.90
CA PHE A 563 -16.38 32.30 -34.78
C PHE A 563 -15.69 32.15 -36.13
N HIS A 564 -14.92 33.15 -36.56
CA HIS A 564 -14.07 33.04 -37.75
C HIS A 564 -12.95 34.10 -37.71
N SER A 565 -11.93 33.96 -38.55
CA SER A 565 -10.87 34.99 -38.62
C SER A 565 -11.38 36.34 -39.15
N VAL A 566 -10.53 37.36 -39.07
CA VAL A 566 -10.57 38.56 -39.94
C VAL A 566 -10.90 38.21 -41.41
N LEU A 567 -11.51 39.16 -42.12
CA LEU A 567 -12.09 38.94 -43.45
C LEU A 567 -11.06 39.08 -44.57
N TYR A 568 -11.31 38.35 -45.65
CA TYR A 568 -10.52 38.29 -46.87
C TYR A 568 -11.41 38.56 -48.09
N SER A 569 -10.82 39.07 -49.16
CA SER A 569 -11.53 39.27 -50.43
C SER A 569 -11.62 38.01 -51.28
N ARG A 570 -10.75 37.02 -51.05
CA ARG A 570 -10.70 35.70 -51.70
C ARG A 570 -10.23 34.67 -50.67
N ASP A 571 -10.22 33.40 -51.04
CA ASP A 571 -9.61 32.27 -50.33
C ASP A 571 -8.06 32.28 -50.41
N ASP A 572 -7.45 33.47 -50.29
CA ASP A 572 -6.02 33.72 -50.36
C ASP A 572 -5.58 34.56 -49.16
N GLU A 573 -4.58 34.09 -48.42
CA GLU A 573 -3.98 34.74 -47.24
C GLU A 573 -3.42 36.13 -47.56
N LYS A 574 -3.09 36.44 -48.82
CA LYS A 574 -2.65 37.77 -49.27
C LYS A 574 -3.80 38.76 -49.48
N SER A 575 -5.05 38.29 -49.48
CA SER A 575 -6.24 39.09 -49.80
C SER A 575 -6.95 39.70 -48.57
N LEU A 576 -6.23 39.83 -47.45
CA LEU A 576 -6.75 40.35 -46.18
C LEU A 576 -7.42 41.72 -46.35
N ARG A 577 -8.66 41.85 -45.88
CA ARG A 577 -9.36 43.14 -45.75
C ARG A 577 -8.91 43.80 -44.45
N SER A 578 -7.85 44.61 -44.50
CA SER A 578 -7.18 45.22 -43.33
C SER A 578 -8.14 45.95 -42.38
N GLY A 579 -9.21 46.56 -42.89
CA GLY A 579 -10.25 47.19 -42.05
C GLY A 579 -10.93 46.23 -41.06
N SER A 580 -11.01 44.93 -41.38
CA SER A 580 -11.54 43.92 -40.46
C SER A 580 -10.53 43.49 -39.38
N LEU A 581 -9.22 43.69 -39.61
CA LEU A 581 -8.16 43.49 -38.62
C LEU A 581 -8.10 44.68 -37.66
N TYR A 582 -8.15 45.91 -38.17
CA TYR A 582 -8.18 47.12 -37.34
C TYR A 582 -9.45 47.26 -36.49
N ALA A 583 -10.51 46.52 -36.84
CA ALA A 583 -11.75 46.48 -36.05
C ALA A 583 -11.63 45.63 -34.77
N LEU A 584 -10.66 44.72 -34.65
CA LEU A 584 -10.55 43.83 -33.48
C LEU A 584 -10.42 44.63 -32.18
N GLY A 585 -11.21 44.23 -31.17
CA GLY A 585 -11.41 44.99 -29.94
C GLY A 585 -12.61 45.95 -29.99
N ASN A 586 -13.35 46.01 -31.10
CA ASN A 586 -14.59 46.79 -31.25
C ASN A 586 -15.68 45.99 -31.99
N PRO A 587 -16.97 46.16 -31.66
CA PRO A 587 -18.07 45.59 -32.44
C PRO A 587 -18.02 46.09 -33.89
N ALA A 588 -18.08 45.17 -34.86
CA ALA A 588 -17.91 45.51 -36.28
C ALA A 588 -18.53 44.48 -37.26
N SER A 589 -19.19 43.43 -36.73
CA SER A 589 -19.76 42.34 -37.52
C SER A 589 -21.28 42.51 -37.71
N HIS A 590 -21.89 41.58 -38.45
CA HIS A 590 -23.35 41.46 -38.59
C HIS A 590 -23.96 40.34 -37.71
N GLY A 591 -23.18 39.80 -36.76
CA GLY A 591 -23.62 38.78 -35.79
C GLY A 591 -22.52 37.78 -35.40
N CYS A 592 -21.63 37.41 -36.33
CA CYS A 592 -20.47 36.54 -36.07
C CYS A 592 -19.43 37.16 -35.12
N VAL A 593 -18.56 36.34 -34.54
CA VAL A 593 -17.45 36.77 -33.67
C VAL A 593 -16.14 36.65 -34.44
N ARG A 594 -15.58 37.78 -34.88
CA ARG A 594 -14.31 37.79 -35.63
C ARG A 594 -13.12 37.69 -34.69
N LEU A 595 -12.09 36.96 -35.08
CA LEU A 595 -10.86 36.74 -34.32
C LEU A 595 -9.61 37.00 -35.18
N LYS A 596 -8.41 37.00 -34.58
CA LYS A 596 -7.18 36.85 -35.37
C LYS A 596 -7.16 35.47 -36.06
N VAL A 597 -6.33 35.33 -37.09
CA VAL A 597 -6.18 34.05 -37.81
C VAL A 597 -5.68 32.94 -36.88
N GLU A 598 -4.69 33.26 -36.04
CA GLU A 598 -4.09 32.35 -35.06
C GLU A 598 -5.10 31.92 -34.00
N ASP A 599 -5.80 32.88 -33.39
CA ASP A 599 -6.87 32.66 -32.40
C ASP A 599 -8.00 31.77 -32.97
N SER A 600 -8.47 32.08 -34.18
CA SER A 600 -9.53 31.30 -34.87
C SER A 600 -9.07 29.90 -35.23
N LYS A 601 -7.79 29.75 -35.63
CA LYS A 601 -7.15 28.45 -35.88
C LYS A 601 -7.08 27.63 -34.60
N TRP A 602 -6.68 28.25 -33.48
CA TRP A 602 -6.58 27.58 -32.20
C TRP A 602 -7.93 27.00 -31.77
N LEU A 603 -9.02 27.77 -31.88
CA LEU A 603 -10.38 27.26 -31.61
C LEU A 603 -10.73 26.09 -32.53
N PHE A 604 -10.49 26.22 -33.83
CA PHE A 604 -10.79 25.20 -34.83
C PHE A 604 -10.04 23.87 -34.60
N GLU A 605 -8.81 23.92 -34.09
CA GLU A 605 -7.96 22.74 -33.86
C GLU A 605 -8.15 22.10 -32.48
N ASN A 606 -8.50 22.87 -31.45
CA ASN A 606 -8.58 22.38 -30.05
C ASN A 606 -10.02 22.13 -29.58
N CYS A 607 -10.98 22.98 -29.96
CA CYS A 607 -12.37 22.83 -29.58
C CYS A 607 -13.07 21.82 -30.51
N LYS A 608 -13.55 20.72 -29.93
CA LYS A 608 -14.26 19.67 -30.69
C LYS A 608 -15.76 19.97 -30.75
N ARG A 609 -16.44 19.44 -31.77
CA ARG A 609 -17.90 19.42 -31.91
C ARG A 609 -18.57 19.07 -30.57
N GLY A 610 -19.46 19.93 -30.07
CA GLY A 610 -20.09 19.79 -28.74
C GLY A 610 -19.36 20.52 -27.60
N THR A 611 -18.31 21.28 -27.91
CA THR A 611 -17.72 22.27 -26.97
C THR A 611 -18.71 23.42 -26.77
N ALA A 612 -18.97 23.76 -25.51
CA ALA A 612 -19.95 24.76 -25.15
C ALA A 612 -19.40 26.19 -25.32
N VAL A 613 -20.19 27.05 -25.95
CA VAL A 613 -20.02 28.50 -26.05
C VAL A 613 -21.05 29.15 -25.13
N ILE A 614 -20.60 29.62 -23.97
CA ILE A 614 -21.43 30.03 -22.83
C ILE A 614 -21.34 31.56 -22.67
N GLU A 615 -22.34 32.15 -22.01
CA GLU A 615 -22.27 33.53 -21.49
C GLU A 615 -21.79 34.55 -22.54
N ILE A 616 -22.53 34.63 -23.65
CA ILE A 616 -22.40 35.77 -24.55
C ILE A 616 -23.13 36.98 -23.93
N TYR A 617 -22.40 37.94 -23.36
CA TYR A 617 -22.92 39.12 -22.66
C TYR A 617 -22.25 40.43 -23.09
#